data_AF-A0A4S2KGD2-F1
#
_entry.id   AF-A0A4S2KGD2-F1
#
_cell.length_a   1.000
_cell.length_b   1.000
_cell.length_c   1.000
_cell.angle_alpha   90.00
_cell.angle_beta   90.00
_cell.angle_gamma   90.00
#
_symmetry.space_group_name_H-M   'P 1'
#
loop_
_entity.id
_entity.type
_entity.pdbx_description
1 polymer ?
#
loop_
_entity_poly.entity_id
_entity_poly.type
_entity_poly.pdbx_seq_one_letter_code
_entity_poly.pdbx_strand_id
1 'polypeptide(L)'
;MDEENKISHGIMEVEYLDISIIHEACDCLGVSKECDYFGLKYQNAKGEELWLNLRNPIERQTGGGVAPLRFALRVKFWVPPHLLLQEATR
;
A
#
# COMPACT_ATOMS: atom_id res chain seq x y z
N MET A 1 18.69 -7.16 12.60
CA MET A 1 17.75 -8.28 12.35
C MET A 1 16.30 -7.81 12.55
N ASP A 2 16.03 -6.55 12.20
CA ASP A 2 15.11 -6.12 11.14
C ASP A 2 13.65 -6.58 11.27
N GLU A 3 12.97 -5.97 12.24
CA GLU A 3 11.49 -5.92 12.35
C GLU A 3 10.82 -5.21 11.13
N GLU A 4 11.59 -4.53 10.28
CA GLU A 4 11.10 -3.95 9.01
C GLU A 4 10.51 -4.98 8.03
N ASN A 5 10.72 -6.28 8.27
CA ASN A 5 10.41 -7.32 7.29
C ASN A 5 9.06 -8.06 7.47
N LYS A 6 8.20 -7.65 8.40
CA LYS A 6 6.90 -8.34 8.61
C LYS A 6 5.73 -7.73 7.85
N ILE A 7 5.71 -6.40 7.67
CA ILE A 7 4.62 -5.73 6.93
C ILE A 7 4.88 -5.75 5.39
N SER A 8 6.06 -6.22 4.98
CA SER A 8 6.57 -6.03 3.63
C SER A 8 6.04 -6.98 2.55
N HIS A 9 5.20 -7.96 2.87
CA HIS A 9 4.84 -9.04 1.93
C HIS A 9 3.33 -9.18 1.61
N GLY A 10 2.55 -8.10 1.76
CA GLY A 10 1.21 -8.03 1.18
C GLY A 10 1.27 -7.61 -0.29
N ILE A 11 1.42 -8.57 -1.22
CA ILE A 11 1.15 -8.33 -2.64
C ILE A 11 -0.35 -8.52 -2.84
N MET A 12 -1.07 -7.45 -3.17
CA MET A 12 -2.46 -7.58 -3.60
C MET A 12 -2.53 -7.52 -5.12
N GLU A 13 -3.22 -8.50 -5.70
CA GLU A 13 -3.71 -8.46 -7.07
C GLU A 13 -5.15 -7.96 -7.02
N VAL A 14 -5.44 -6.93 -7.79
CA VAL A 14 -6.70 -6.20 -7.65
C VAL A 14 -7.36 -5.95 -8.99
N GLU A 15 -8.67 -6.21 -9.04
CA GLU A 15 -9.49 -5.99 -10.24
C GLU A 15 -10.11 -4.58 -10.27
N TYR A 16 -10.26 -3.93 -9.10
CA TYR A 16 -10.82 -2.58 -8.96
C TYR A 16 -9.81 -1.59 -8.40
N LEU A 17 -9.70 -0.42 -9.03
CA LEU A 17 -8.62 0.54 -8.82
C LEU A 17 -9.17 1.81 -8.16
N ASP A 18 -9.38 1.81 -6.84
CA ASP A 18 -9.81 2.99 -6.06
C ASP A 18 -9.17 3.03 -4.65
N ILE A 19 -9.34 4.13 -3.92
CA ILE A 19 -8.89 4.31 -2.52
C ILE A 19 -9.37 3.21 -1.57
N SER A 20 -10.54 2.64 -1.86
CA SER A 20 -11.15 1.53 -1.11
C SER A 20 -10.20 0.34 -0.94
N ILE A 21 -9.28 0.17 -1.89
CA ILE A 21 -8.29 -0.92 -1.90
C ILE A 21 -7.33 -0.85 -0.72
N ILE A 22 -6.99 0.36 -0.25
CA ILE A 22 -6.08 0.55 0.89
C ILE A 22 -6.83 0.21 2.17
N HIS A 23 -8.08 0.65 2.26
CA HIS A 23 -8.93 0.34 3.41
C HIS A 23 -9.10 -1.16 3.56
N GLU A 24 -9.45 -1.86 2.48
CA GLU A 24 -9.65 -3.31 2.49
C GLU A 24 -8.35 -4.06 2.85
N ALA A 25 -7.22 -3.63 2.31
CA ALA A 25 -5.91 -4.18 2.67
C ALA A 25 -5.58 -4.00 4.15
N CYS A 26 -5.82 -2.78 4.67
CA CYS A 26 -5.56 -2.46 6.06
C CYS A 26 -6.52 -3.21 7.00
N ASP A 27 -7.77 -3.44 6.57
CA ASP A 27 -8.73 -4.28 7.30
C ASP A 27 -8.26 -5.74 7.36
N CYS A 28 -7.81 -6.32 6.23
CA CYS A 28 -7.26 -7.69 6.20
C CYS A 28 -6.02 -7.87 7.07
N LEU A 29 -5.20 -6.82 7.22
CA LEU A 29 -3.99 -6.81 8.04
C LEU A 29 -4.22 -6.37 9.48
N GLY A 30 -5.45 -5.97 9.83
CA GLY A 30 -5.80 -5.52 11.18
C GLY A 30 -5.19 -4.16 11.57
N VAL A 31 -4.88 -3.30 10.59
CA VAL A 31 -4.27 -1.96 10.76
C VAL A 31 -5.16 -0.81 10.25
N SER A 32 -6.47 -1.03 10.14
CA SER A 32 -7.38 -0.08 9.49
C SER A 32 -7.58 1.25 10.20
N LYS A 33 -7.26 1.37 11.49
CA LYS A 33 -7.30 2.66 12.21
C LYS A 33 -6.05 3.50 11.99
N GLU A 34 -5.03 2.92 11.38
CA GLU A 34 -3.72 3.53 11.11
C GLU A 34 -3.38 3.46 9.61
N CYS A 35 -4.41 3.33 8.75
CA CYS A 35 -4.27 3.22 7.30
C CYS A 35 -3.54 4.42 6.67
N ASP A 36 -3.65 5.60 7.29
CA ASP A 36 -2.99 6.84 6.86
C ASP A 36 -1.46 6.78 6.90
N TYR A 37 -0.88 5.83 7.64
CA TYR A 37 0.57 5.63 7.71
C TYR A 37 1.11 4.83 6.52
N PHE A 38 0.21 4.16 5.80
CA PHE A 38 0.54 3.31 4.68
C PHE A 38 0.29 3.99 3.34
N GLY A 39 0.88 3.43 2.31
CA GLY A 39 0.58 3.75 0.92
C GLY A 39 0.85 2.55 0.03
N LEU A 40 0.42 2.65 -1.22
CA LEU A 40 0.69 1.62 -2.22
C LEU A 40 1.86 2.04 -3.09
N LYS A 41 2.78 1.10 -3.31
CA LYS A 41 3.77 1.19 -4.37
C LYS A 41 3.39 0.30 -5.53
N TYR A 42 3.74 0.72 -6.74
CA TYR A 42 3.68 -0.11 -7.94
C TYR A 42 4.98 0.02 -8.72
N GLN A 43 5.25 -0.97 -9.56
CA GLN A 43 6.35 -0.91 -10.51
C GLN A 43 5.82 -0.43 -11.87
N ASN A 44 6.42 0.62 -12.43
CA ASN A 44 6.04 1.08 -13.76
C ASN A 44 6.67 0.19 -14.86
N ALA A 45 6.32 0.46 -16.12
CA ALA A 45 6.86 -0.28 -17.27
C ALA A 45 8.40 -0.20 -17.42
N LYS A 46 9.06 0.76 -16.76
CA LYS A 46 10.53 0.91 -16.73
C LYS A 46 11.17 0.19 -15.55
N GLY A 47 10.38 -0.46 -14.70
CA GLY A 47 10.88 -1.14 -13.51
C GLY A 47 11.03 -0.23 -12.29
N GLU A 48 10.63 1.03 -12.36
CA GLU A 48 10.77 1.99 -11.26
C GLU A 48 9.63 1.79 -10.24
N GLU A 49 9.98 1.75 -8.95
CA GLU A 49 9.00 1.71 -7.86
C GLU A 49 8.48 3.11 -7.56
N LEU A 50 7.18 3.32 -7.75
CA LEU A 50 6.50 4.59 -7.57
C LEU A 50 5.39 4.47 -6.52
N TRP A 51 5.18 5.53 -5.75
CA TRP A 51 3.99 5.64 -4.91
C TRP A 51 2.76 5.90 -5.78
N LEU A 52 1.69 5.17 -5.49
CA LEU A 52 0.39 5.40 -6.08
C LEU A 52 -0.19 6.71 -5.54
N ASN A 53 -0.63 7.59 -6.44
CA ASN A 53 -1.35 8.80 -6.05
C ASN A 53 -2.86 8.52 -6.09
N LEU A 54 -3.47 8.41 -4.90
CA LEU A 54 -4.89 8.13 -4.73
C LEU A 54 -5.80 9.31 -5.13
N ARG A 55 -5.24 10.51 -5.37
CA ARG A 55 -6.01 11.66 -5.87
C ARG A 55 -6.21 11.63 -7.38
N ASN A 56 -5.42 10.82 -8.08
CA ASN A 56 -5.46 10.71 -9.53
C ASN A 56 -6.02 9.34 -9.92
N PRO A 57 -6.76 9.23 -11.04
CA PRO A 57 -7.15 7.95 -11.59
C PRO A 57 -5.93 7.05 -11.79
N ILE A 58 -6.01 5.80 -11.35
CA ILE A 58 -4.87 4.89 -11.36
C ILE A 58 -4.46 4.54 -12.79
N GLU A 59 -5.43 4.36 -13.69
CA GLU A 59 -5.22 4.07 -15.12
C GLU A 59 -4.28 5.08 -15.81
N ARG A 60 -4.35 6.36 -15.40
CA ARG A 60 -3.51 7.43 -15.94
C ARG A 60 -2.06 7.35 -15.44
N GLN A 61 -1.83 6.65 -14.32
CA GLN A 61 -0.53 6.50 -13.68
C GLN A 61 0.14 5.18 -14.09
N THR A 62 -0.65 4.12 -14.22
CA THR A 62 -0.18 2.77 -14.56
C THR A 62 -0.07 2.53 -16.07
N GLY A 63 -0.28 3.57 -16.88
CA GLY A 63 -0.06 3.54 -18.33
C GLY A 63 -1.14 2.77 -19.11
N GLY A 64 -2.36 2.67 -18.57
CA GLY A 64 -3.48 2.00 -19.24
C GLY A 64 -3.30 0.49 -19.45
N GLY A 65 -2.35 -0.14 -18.75
CA GLY A 65 -2.13 -1.58 -18.82
C GLY A 65 -3.32 -2.36 -18.28
N VAL A 66 -3.76 -3.37 -19.05
CA VAL A 66 -4.79 -4.33 -18.65
C VAL A 66 -4.27 -5.16 -17.46
N ALA A 67 -5.16 -5.38 -16.48
CA ALA A 67 -4.93 -6.17 -15.27
C ALA A 67 -4.19 -7.51 -15.52
N PRO A 68 -3.45 -8.03 -14.52
CA PRO A 68 -3.41 -7.60 -13.12
C PRO A 68 -2.32 -6.55 -12.82
N LEU A 69 -2.71 -5.48 -12.12
CA LEU A 69 -1.77 -4.53 -11.54
C LEU A 69 -1.33 -5.02 -10.17
N ARG A 70 -0.03 -4.98 -9.91
CA ARG A 70 0.55 -5.40 -8.62
C ARG A 70 0.89 -4.18 -7.78
N PHE A 71 0.30 -4.13 -6.60
CA PHE A 71 0.61 -3.12 -5.60
C PHE A 71 1.20 -3.76 -4.35
N ALA A 72 2.16 -3.05 -3.75
CA ALA A 72 2.72 -3.39 -2.46
C ALA A 72 2.26 -2.36 -1.43
N LEU A 73 1.62 -2.81 -0.35
CA LEU A 73 1.35 -1.97 0.80
C LEU A 73 2.66 -1.71 1.56
N ARG A 74 2.98 -0.44 1.81
CA ARG A 74 4.23 0.00 2.42
C ARG A 74 3.98 1.12 3.42
N VAL A 75 4.80 1.20 4.46
CA VAL A 75 4.84 2.37 5.36
C VAL A 75 5.32 3.58 4.55
N LYS A 76 4.49 4.62 4.51
CA LYS A 76 4.75 5.87 3.79
C LYS A 76 5.20 6.98 4.73
N PHE A 77 4.68 6.99 5.95
CA PHE A 77 5.03 7.94 6.99
C PHE A 77 5.60 7.18 8.17
N TRP A 78 6.82 7.53 8.57
CA TRP A 78 7.39 7.00 9.79
C TRP A 78 6.63 7.59 10.99
N VAL A 79 6.17 6.73 11.88
CA VAL A 79 5.47 7.10 13.10
C VAL A 79 6.23 6.48 14.28
N PRO A 80 6.58 7.26 15.33
CA PRO A 80 7.20 6.72 16.52
C PRO A 80 6.39 5.57 17.13
N PRO A 81 7.01 4.47 17.58
CA PRO A 81 6.28 3.28 18.06
C PRO A 81 5.32 3.54 19.24
N HIS A 82 5.62 4.55 20.08
CA HIS A 82 4.79 4.93 21.21
C HIS A 82 3.52 5.70 20.81
N LEU A 83 3.42 6.13 19.55
CA LEU A 83 2.21 6.73 18.97
C LEU A 83 1.36 5.69 18.24
N LEU A 84 1.89 4.49 17.99
CA LEU A 84 1.14 3.39 17.36
C LEU A 84 0.18 2.76 18.36
N LEU A 85 -1.11 2.81 18.02
CA LEU A 85 -2.22 2.32 18.82
C LEU A 85 -2.48 0.83 18.59
N GLN A 86 -2.19 0.31 17.40
CA GLN A 86 -2.41 -1.10 17.06
C GLN A 86 -1.11 -1.89 17.13
N GLU A 87 -1.16 -3.06 17.78
CA GLU A 87 -0.01 -3.97 17.86
C GLU A 87 0.41 -4.48 16.47
N ALA A 88 -0.55 -4.65 15.56
CA ALA A 88 -0.29 -5.07 14.17
C ALA A 88 0.51 -4.04 13.35
N THR A 89 0.55 -2.77 13.78
CA THR A 89 1.28 -1.69 13.12
C THR A 89 2.70 -1.53 13.66
N ARG A 90 2.99 -2.08 14.85
CA ARG A 90 4.31 -2.01 15.51
C ARG A 90 5.28 -3.01 14.93
#